data_AF-A0A327W8G6-F1
#
_entry.id   AF-A0A327W8G6-F1
#
_cell.length_a   1.000
_cell.length_b   1.000
_cell.length_c   1.000
_cell.angle_alpha   90.00
_cell.angle_beta   90.00
_cell.angle_gamma   90.00
#
_symmetry.space_group_name_H-M   'P 1'
#
loop_
_entity.id
_entity.type
_entity.pdbx_description
1 polymer ?
#
loop_
_entity_poly.entity_id
_entity_poly.type
_entity_poly.pdbx_seq_one_letter_code
_entity_poly.pdbx_strand_id
1 'polypeptide(L)' 'MHPFMIKTPSGRFYVKPAGTPDHEKYSVDIDGEEITMEKDDDGYLRAPGATSNGHRFHMGLLNMIADYIANETD' A
#
# COMPACT_ATOMS: atom_id res chain seq x y z
N MET A 1 -6.15 2.67 -13.79
CA MET A 1 -5.74 1.34 -13.28
C MET A 1 -6.95 0.54 -12.86
N HIS A 2 -6.84 -0.79 -12.91
CA HIS A 2 -7.86 -1.70 -12.39
C HIS A 2 -7.42 -2.28 -11.04
N PRO A 3 -8.35 -2.69 -10.17
CA PRO A 3 -8.00 -3.44 -8.97
C PRO A 3 -7.22 -4.72 -9.29
N PHE A 4 -6.28 -5.06 -8.41
CA PHE A 4 -5.42 -6.23 -8.57
C PHE A 4 -5.13 -6.86 -7.19
N MET A 5 -4.41 -7.99 -7.19
CA MET A 5 -4.06 -8.70 -5.97
C MET A 5 -2.56 -8.91 -5.94
N ILE A 6 -1.92 -8.52 -4.85
CA ILE A 6 -0.51 -8.85 -4.60
C ILE A 6 -0.42 -10.09 -3.73
N LYS A 7 0.65 -10.88 -3.93
CA LYS A 7 0.97 -12.04 -3.09
C LYS A 7 2.34 -11.83 -2.45
N THR A 8 2.34 -11.73 -1.14
CA THR A 8 3.54 -11.57 -0.31
C THR A 8 3.79 -12.85 0.50
N PRO A 9 4.96 -13.02 1.14
CA PRO A 9 5.18 -14.07 2.14
C PRO A 9 4.18 -14.03 3.30
N SER A 10 3.67 -12.84 3.65
CA SER A 10 2.72 -12.63 4.74
C SER A 10 1.26 -12.90 4.37
N GLY A 11 0.93 -12.99 3.07
CA GLY A 11 -0.45 -13.23 2.64
C GLY A 11 -0.77 -12.66 1.26
N ARG A 12 -2.06 -12.64 0.94
CA ARG A 12 -2.60 -12.02 -0.28
C ARG A 12 -3.37 -10.78 0.11
N PHE A 13 -3.12 -9.68 -0.59
CA PHE A 13 -3.77 -8.41 -0.32
C PHE A 13 -4.46 -7.93 -1.58
N TYR A 14 -5.71 -7.50 -1.41
CA TYR A 14 -6.48 -6.92 -2.50
C TYR A 14 -6.19 -5.43 -2.57
N VAL A 15 -5.79 -4.95 -3.73
CA VAL A 15 -5.34 -3.58 -3.96
C VAL A 15 -6.28 -2.90 -4.95
N LYS A 16 -6.78 -1.74 -4.58
CA LYS A 16 -7.66 -0.91 -5.40
C LYS A 16 -6.97 0.42 -5.68
N PRO A 17 -6.87 0.86 -6.94
CA PRO A 17 -6.45 2.23 -7.23
C PRO A 17 -7.48 3.20 -6.66
N ALA A 18 -7.00 4.16 -5.87
CA ALA A 18 -7.80 5.19 -5.20
C ALA A 18 -7.36 6.61 -5.56
N GLY A 19 -6.28 6.74 -6.34
CA GLY A 19 -5.67 8.00 -6.75
C GLY A 19 -6.18 8.58 -8.06
N THR A 20 -5.58 9.71 -8.45
CA THR A 20 -5.75 10.36 -9.76
C THR A 20 -4.52 10.09 -10.63
N PRO A 21 -4.53 10.41 -11.95
CA PRO A 21 -3.34 10.26 -12.79
C PRO A 21 -2.11 11.03 -12.29
N ASP A 22 -2.33 12.14 -11.58
CA ASP A 22 -1.26 13.00 -11.03
C ASP A 22 -0.88 12.63 -9.58
N HIS A 23 -1.68 11.81 -8.89
CA HIS A 23 -1.44 11.38 -7.51
C HIS A 23 -1.79 9.90 -7.35
N GLU A 24 -0.77 9.05 -7.39
CA GLU A 24 -0.92 7.61 -7.21
C GLU A 24 -1.26 7.26 -5.75
N LYS A 25 -2.50 6.82 -5.54
CA LYS A 25 -2.98 6.28 -4.26
C LYS A 25 -3.58 4.90 -4.47
N TYR A 26 -3.36 4.01 -3.51
CA TYR A 26 -3.86 2.65 -3.51
C TYR A 26 -4.52 2.36 -2.17
N SER A 27 -5.65 1.69 -2.20
CA SER A 27 -6.36 1.21 -1.03
C SER A 27 -6.16 -0.29 -0.92
N VAL A 28 -5.79 -0.77 0.28
CA VAL A 28 -5.48 -2.16 0.56
C VAL A 28 -6.29 -2.63 1.76
N ASP A 29 -7.00 -3.75 1.62
CA ASP A 29 -7.67 -4.40 2.74
C ASP A 29 -6.67 -5.28 3.50
N ILE A 30 -6.44 -4.95 4.77
CA ILE A 30 -5.59 -5.69 5.71
C ILE A 30 -6.45 -6.08 6.90
N ASP A 31 -6.75 -7.38 7.03
CA ASP A 31 -7.55 -7.94 8.13
C ASP A 31 -8.92 -7.26 8.33
N GLY A 32 -9.56 -6.79 7.25
CA GLY A 32 -10.85 -6.10 7.29
C GLY A 32 -10.75 -4.59 7.55
N GLU A 33 -9.54 -4.04 7.63
CA GLU A 33 -9.29 -2.59 7.67
C GLU A 33 -8.76 -2.11 6.32
N GLU A 34 -9.39 -1.07 5.78
CA GLU A 34 -8.97 -0.46 4.51
C GLU A 34 -7.88 0.60 4.77
N ILE A 35 -6.69 0.36 4.22
CA ILE A 35 -5.49 1.20 4.39
C ILE A 35 -5.13 1.86 3.06
N THR A 36 -5.09 3.19 3.03
CA THR A 36 -4.74 3.96 1.85
C THR A 36 -3.25 4.27 1.81
N MET A 37 -2.51 3.66 0.90
CA MET A 37 -1.11 3.97 0.62
C MET A 37 -0.99 5.03 -0.49
N GLU A 38 -0.06 5.96 -0.34
CA GLU A 38 0.16 7.06 -1.27
C GLU A 38 1.62 7.10 -1.69
N LYS A 39 1.86 7.37 -2.98
CA LYS A 39 3.21 7.61 -3.51
C LYS A 39 3.60 9.02 -3.13
N ASP A 40 4.73 9.17 -2.46
CA ASP A 40 5.23 10.46 -2.04
C ASP A 40 6.15 11.09 -3.10
N ASP A 41 6.67 12.28 -2.77
CA ASP A 41 7.53 13.07 -3.66
C ASP A 41 8.88 12.39 -3.96
N ASP A 42 9.32 11.44 -3.13
CA ASP A 42 10.53 10.64 -3.38
C ASP A 42 10.25 9.41 -4.25
N GLY A 43 8.99 9.21 -4.65
CA GLY A 43 8.55 8.17 -5.58
C GLY A 43 8.22 6.85 -4.89
N TYR A 44 8.27 6.78 -3.56
CA TYR A 44 8.03 5.56 -2.81
C TYR A 44 6.58 5.52 -2.29
N LEU A 45 5.98 4.34 -2.32
CA LEU A 45 4.64 4.13 -1.77
C LEU A 45 4.71 3.99 -0.25
N ARG A 46 3.89 4.74 0.49
CA ARG A 46 3.89 4.72 1.95
C ARG A 46 2.47 4.66 2.51
N ALA A 47 2.29 3.85 3.56
CA ALA A 47 1.02 3.73 4.27
C ALA A 47 0.83 4.84 5.32
N PRO A 48 -0.42 5.19 5.70
CA PRO A 48 -0.70 6.17 6.73
C PRO A 48 -0.26 5.61 8.08
N GLY A 49 0.44 6.42 8.87
CA GLY A 49 0.98 5.95 10.13
C GLY A 49 2.20 5.04 9.97
N ALA A 50 2.81 4.93 8.79
CA ALA A 50 4.14 4.33 8.63
C ALA A 50 5.28 5.19 9.26
N THR A 51 4.96 5.98 10.28
CA THR A 51 5.89 6.77 11.07
C THR A 51 6.02 6.12 12.46
N SER A 52 6.97 6.56 13.28
CA SER A 52 7.28 5.96 14.59
C SER A 52 6.10 5.83 15.57
N ASN A 53 4.93 6.41 15.27
CA ASN A 53 3.70 6.35 16.06
C ASN A 53 2.61 5.42 15.47
N GLY A 54 2.92 4.67 14.41
CA GLY A 54 2.04 3.69 13.76
C GLY A 54 1.78 2.46 14.60
N HIS A 55 0.96 2.57 15.65
CA HIS A 55 0.74 1.48 16.60
C HIS A 55 -0.13 0.33 16.07
N ARG A 56 -0.81 0.48 14.92
CA ARG A 56 -1.89 -0.43 14.52
C ARG A 56 -1.44 -1.59 13.61
N PHE A 57 -0.51 -1.33 12.70
CA PHE A 57 0.03 -2.33 11.78
C PHE A 57 1.56 -2.35 11.86
N HIS A 58 2.15 -3.54 11.71
CA HIS A 58 3.60 -3.66 11.66
C HIS A 58 4.16 -2.90 10.46
N MET A 59 5.05 -1.94 10.72
CA MET A 59 5.81 -1.20 9.72
C MET A 59 6.38 -2.09 8.60
N GLY A 60 6.91 -3.26 8.97
CA GLY A 60 7.45 -4.22 8.00
C GLY A 60 6.41 -4.79 7.04
N LEU A 61 5.18 -5.02 7.49
CA LEU A 61 4.10 -5.48 6.63
C LEU A 61 3.67 -4.38 5.65
N LEU A 62 3.49 -3.15 6.15
CA LEU A 62 3.09 -2.02 5.33
C LEU A 62 4.14 -1.70 4.26
N ASN A 63 5.42 -1.69 4.62
CA ASN A 63 6.51 -1.49 3.67
C ASN A 63 6.60 -2.62 2.63
N MET A 64 6.42 -3.88 3.07
CA MET A 64 6.40 -5.01 2.14
C MET A 64 5.24 -4.90 1.14
N ILE A 65 4.03 -4.58 1.60
CA ILE A 65 2.88 -4.38 0.71
C ILE A 65 3.16 -3.25 -0.27
N ALA A 66 3.71 -2.14 0.21
CA ALA A 66 4.07 -0.99 -0.62
C ALA A 66 5.10 -1.35 -1.72
N ASP A 67 6.16 -2.08 -1.37
CA ASP A 67 7.18 -2.53 -2.34
C ASP A 67 6.56 -3.45 -3.41
N TYR A 68 5.66 -4.35 -3.02
CA TYR A 68 5.00 -5.25 -3.96
C TYR A 68 4.01 -4.51 -4.87
N ILE A 69 3.30 -3.51 -4.36
CA ILE A 69 2.46 -2.64 -5.19
C ILE A 69 3.34 -1.90 -6.20
N ALA A 70 4.41 -1.24 -5.74
CA ALA A 70 5.31 -0.50 -6.62
C ALA A 70 5.85 -1.36 -7.77
N ASN A 71 6.33 -2.58 -7.47
CA ASN A 71 6.83 -3.51 -8.49
C ASN A 71 5.76 -4.02 -9.48
N GLU A 72 4.49 -4.05 -9.10
CA GLU A 72 3.39 -4.47 -9.99
C GLU A 72 2.92 -3.32 -10.90
N THR A 73 3.26 -2.07 -10.53
CA THR A 73 2.77 -0.85 -11.16
C THR A 73 3.81 -0.06 -11.96
N ASP A 74 5.10 -0.37 -11.80
CA ASP A 74 6.22 0.09 -12.64
C ASP A 74 6.24 -0.64 -14.00
#